data_AF-A0AA34SBA1-F1
#
_entry.id   AF-A0AA34SBA1-F1
#
_cell.length_a   1.000
_cell.length_b   1.000
_cell.length_c   1.000
_cell.angle_alpha   90.00
_cell.angle_beta   90.00
_cell.angle_gamma   90.00
#
_symmetry.space_group_name_H-M   'P 1'
#
loop_
_entity.id
_entity.type
_entity.pdbx_description
1 polymer ?
#
loop_
_entity_poly.entity_id
_entity_poly.type
_entity_poly.pdbx_seq_one_letter_code
_entity_poly.pdbx_strand_id
1 'polypeptide(L)'
;MPRQIELSLHLGPHKTATTHLQRSILNHQEEIIAAGVRAYGPDYLRQRGRNIPNLFGLTRWGARRAARREPMDQLKFLAKSGWRVLLSEENFLGQLHRDDGTLALPVYSEAAERISDLASNFPDVAVRVLLAIRQPDTFLESAYSQTLFAGKFLPPDQFIAQHQPDQVDWAHMMSAISAIPNVSLHVWRYEDYHQVFPTLMKRMLRWKLGGTVKPFGRKLHAGLSVQAVEQVMAWAKEGRDGALAMDARKMLPVGPDRPRFTLYDQATKDAAASDYQRQFDAICQLPDIDVVRPV
;
A
#
# COMPACT_ATOMS: atom_id res chain seq x y z
N MET A 1 -22.83 3.55 -28.05
CA MET A 1 -22.06 2.47 -27.41
C MET A 1 -22.14 2.66 -25.90
N PRO A 2 -22.56 1.66 -25.10
CA PRO A 2 -22.45 1.75 -23.65
C PRO A 2 -20.99 1.96 -23.27
N ARG A 3 -20.74 2.85 -22.30
CA ARG A 3 -19.39 3.16 -21.85
C ARG A 3 -18.80 1.92 -21.16
N GLN A 4 -17.65 1.45 -21.64
CA GLN A 4 -16.96 0.31 -21.05
C GLN A 4 -16.55 0.62 -19.60
N ILE A 5 -16.73 -0.35 -18.70
CA ILE A 5 -16.38 -0.21 -17.29
C ILE A 5 -14.88 -0.43 -17.14
N GLU A 6 -14.22 0.45 -16.39
CA GLU A 6 -12.81 0.35 -16.07
C GLU A 6 -12.58 -0.17 -14.64
N LEU A 7 -11.50 -0.93 -14.45
CA LEU A 7 -11.06 -1.37 -13.13
C LEU A 7 -9.76 -0.64 -12.75
N SER A 8 -9.75 -0.01 -11.58
CA SER A 8 -8.56 0.57 -10.97
C SER A 8 -8.27 -0.11 -9.64
N LEU A 9 -7.02 -0.52 -9.45
CA LEU A 9 -6.50 -1.18 -8.27
C LEU A 9 -5.50 -0.25 -7.61
N HIS A 10 -5.90 0.39 -6.51
CA HIS A 10 -4.96 1.08 -5.65
C HIS A 10 -4.38 0.10 -4.63
N LEU A 11 -3.18 -0.37 -4.95
CA LEU A 11 -2.47 -1.41 -4.21
C LEU A 11 -1.31 -0.82 -3.42
N GLY A 12 -1.44 0.42 -2.89
CA GLY A 12 -0.36 1.12 -2.20
C GLY A 12 0.34 0.18 -1.19
N PRO A 13 1.58 -0.28 -1.49
CA PRO A 13 2.31 -1.20 -0.63
C PRO A 13 2.27 -0.68 0.79
N HIS A 14 2.20 -1.57 1.77
CA HIS A 14 2.11 -1.17 3.16
C HIS A 14 3.12 -0.04 3.47
N LYS A 15 2.73 0.89 4.34
CA LYS A 15 3.59 2.00 4.78
C LYS A 15 3.85 3.08 3.72
N THR A 16 2.95 3.25 2.77
CA THR A 16 3.03 4.29 1.72
C THR A 16 1.88 5.33 1.77
N ALA A 17 1.43 5.70 2.97
CA ALA A 17 0.26 6.58 3.19
C ALA A 17 -1.08 6.06 2.64
N THR A 18 -1.20 4.75 2.39
CA THR A 18 -2.41 4.08 1.88
C THR A 18 -3.67 4.48 2.65
N THR A 19 -3.62 4.43 3.99
CA THR A 19 -4.76 4.80 4.85
C THR A 19 -5.16 6.27 4.71
N HIS A 20 -4.19 7.18 4.56
CA HIS A 20 -4.48 8.59 4.37
C HIS A 20 -5.16 8.84 3.02
N LEU A 21 -4.68 8.20 1.96
CA LEU A 21 -5.28 8.29 0.63
C LEU A 21 -6.69 7.67 0.60
N GLN A 22 -6.88 6.49 1.18
CA GLN A 22 -8.18 5.83 1.34
C GLN A 22 -9.18 6.74 2.04
N ARG A 23 -8.82 7.36 3.17
CA ARG A 23 -9.69 8.30 3.89
C ARG A 23 -9.98 9.57 3.09
N SER A 24 -8.99 10.08 2.35
CA SER A 24 -9.20 11.25 1.50
C SER A 24 -10.26 10.97 0.42
N ILE A 25 -10.22 9.78 -0.19
CA ILE A 25 -11.21 9.32 -1.18
C ILE A 25 -12.57 9.11 -0.53
N LEU A 26 -12.64 8.38 0.60
CA LEU A 26 -13.92 8.07 1.27
C LEU A 26 -14.62 9.32 1.80
N ASN A 27 -13.89 10.34 2.25
CA ASN A 27 -14.46 11.61 2.69
C ASN A 27 -15.17 12.39 1.56
N HIS A 28 -14.91 12.06 0.29
CA HIS A 28 -15.53 12.70 -0.88
C HIS A 28 -16.37 11.69 -1.67
N GLN A 29 -16.83 10.61 -1.03
CA GLN A 29 -17.48 9.49 -1.72
C GLN A 29 -18.71 9.91 -2.53
N GLU A 30 -19.50 10.87 -2.07
CA GLU A 30 -20.68 11.38 -2.78
C GLU A 30 -20.31 12.04 -4.12
N GLU A 31 -19.32 12.94 -4.11
CA GLU A 31 -18.79 13.61 -5.31
C GLU A 31 -18.21 12.59 -6.30
N ILE A 32 -17.47 11.61 -5.77
CA ILE A 32 -16.86 10.53 -6.55
C ILE A 32 -17.95 9.66 -7.20
N ILE A 33 -19.02 9.36 -6.46
CA ILE A 33 -20.19 8.61 -6.93
C ILE A 33 -20.93 9.38 -8.03
N ALA A 34 -21.14 10.69 -7.84
CA ALA A 34 -21.80 11.55 -8.81
C ALA A 34 -21.02 11.67 -10.12
N ALA A 35 -19.69 11.60 -10.06
CA ALA A 35 -18.82 11.54 -11.24
C ALA A 35 -18.76 10.16 -11.92
N GLY A 36 -19.49 9.16 -11.40
CA GLY A 36 -19.57 7.81 -11.97
C GLY A 36 -18.41 6.89 -11.58
N VAL A 37 -17.68 7.20 -10.51
CA VAL A 37 -16.65 6.30 -9.95
C VAL A 37 -17.22 5.62 -8.69
N ARG A 38 -16.92 4.33 -8.50
CA ARG A 38 -17.28 3.58 -7.29
C ARG A 38 -16.00 3.14 -6.59
N ALA A 39 -15.68 3.78 -5.47
CA ALA A 39 -14.52 3.45 -4.67
C ALA A 39 -14.89 2.49 -3.53
N TYR A 40 -14.10 1.43 -3.37
CA TYR A 40 -14.23 0.43 -2.31
C TYR A 40 -12.88 0.31 -1.59
N GLY A 41 -12.88 0.64 -0.30
CA GLY A 41 -11.71 0.50 0.57
C GLY A 41 -11.81 -0.67 1.55
N PRO A 42 -10.89 -0.74 2.53
CA PRO A 42 -10.84 -1.80 3.54
C PRO A 42 -12.16 -2.03 4.28
N ASP A 43 -12.90 -0.98 4.61
CA ASP A 43 -14.19 -1.07 5.33
C ASP A 43 -15.24 -1.92 4.61
N TYR A 44 -15.14 -1.99 3.27
CA TYR A 44 -15.98 -2.85 2.43
C TYR A 44 -15.28 -4.18 2.11
N LEU A 45 -14.02 -4.13 1.68
CA LEU A 45 -13.29 -5.28 1.12
C LEU A 45 -12.85 -6.29 2.19
N ARG A 46 -12.74 -5.88 3.46
CA ARG A 46 -12.39 -6.78 4.58
C ARG A 46 -13.60 -7.41 5.25
N GLN A 47 -14.83 -7.08 4.81
CA GLN A 47 -16.02 -7.78 5.27
C GLN A 47 -16.04 -9.23 4.76
N ARG A 48 -16.65 -10.14 5.53
CA ARG A 48 -16.69 -11.57 5.23
C ARG A 48 -17.18 -11.84 3.80
N GLY A 49 -16.31 -12.43 2.98
CA GLY A 49 -16.60 -12.80 1.59
C GLY A 49 -16.56 -11.66 0.58
N ARG A 50 -16.07 -10.47 0.96
CA ARG A 50 -15.93 -9.30 0.06
C ARG A 50 -14.49 -8.96 -0.31
N ASN A 51 -13.52 -9.76 0.12
CA ASN A 51 -12.14 -9.56 -0.32
C ASN A 51 -12.03 -9.85 -1.83
N ILE A 52 -11.03 -9.24 -2.47
CA ILE A 52 -10.84 -9.31 -3.92
C ILE A 52 -10.84 -10.76 -4.43
N PRO A 53 -10.11 -11.72 -3.80
CA PRO A 53 -10.19 -13.12 -4.21
C PRO A 53 -11.62 -13.69 -4.22
N ASN A 54 -12.41 -13.49 -3.16
CA ASN A 54 -13.79 -13.99 -3.11
C ASN A 54 -14.74 -13.27 -4.07
N LEU A 55 -14.52 -11.98 -4.34
CA LEU A 55 -15.35 -11.24 -5.30
C LEU A 55 -15.16 -11.76 -6.72
N PHE A 56 -13.92 -12.08 -7.11
CA PHE A 56 -13.59 -12.44 -8.49
C PHE A 56 -13.18 -13.90 -8.67
N GLY A 57 -13.44 -14.76 -7.69
CA GLY A 57 -13.25 -16.20 -7.80
C GLY A 57 -11.78 -16.66 -7.88
N LEU A 58 -10.85 -15.91 -7.28
CA LEU A 58 -9.41 -16.25 -7.32
C LEU A 58 -9.06 -17.36 -6.33
N THR A 59 -9.33 -18.62 -6.69
CA THR A 59 -9.20 -19.80 -5.81
C THR A 59 -7.78 -20.01 -5.28
N ARG A 60 -6.76 -19.81 -6.13
CA ARG A 60 -5.34 -19.85 -5.76
C ARG A 60 -5.00 -18.94 -4.57
N TRP A 61 -5.70 -17.80 -4.47
CA TRP A 61 -5.48 -16.78 -3.45
C TRP A 61 -6.50 -16.83 -2.30
N GLY A 62 -7.12 -17.99 -2.09
CA GLY A 62 -7.98 -18.25 -0.95
C GLY A 62 -9.44 -17.85 -1.14
N ALA A 63 -9.94 -17.74 -2.37
CA ALA A 63 -11.38 -17.71 -2.61
C ALA A 63 -11.98 -19.06 -2.17
N ARG A 64 -12.74 -19.06 -1.06
CA ARG A 64 -13.28 -20.29 -0.44
C ARG A 64 -14.70 -20.63 -0.89
N ARG A 65 -15.32 -19.74 -1.66
CA ARG A 65 -16.67 -19.90 -2.18
C ARG A 65 -16.64 -19.61 -3.67
N ALA A 66 -17.46 -20.33 -4.42
CA ALA A 66 -17.77 -19.93 -5.79
C ALA A 66 -18.22 -18.46 -5.78
N ALA A 67 -17.63 -17.66 -6.68
CA ALA A 67 -18.06 -16.28 -6.83
C ALA A 67 -19.57 -16.28 -7.10
N ARG A 68 -20.31 -15.36 -6.47
CA ARG A 68 -21.77 -15.29 -6.65
C ARG A 68 -22.19 -14.89 -8.07
N ARG A 69 -21.25 -14.36 -8.85
CA ARG A 69 -21.41 -13.82 -10.20
C ARG A 69 -20.13 -14.12 -10.97
N GLU A 70 -20.27 -14.23 -12.29
CA GLU A 70 -19.12 -14.18 -13.19
C GLU A 70 -18.34 -12.87 -13.00
N PRO A 71 -17.01 -12.86 -13.19
CA PRO A 71 -16.17 -11.71 -12.86
C PRO A 71 -16.64 -10.39 -13.49
N MET A 72 -17.02 -10.41 -14.77
CA MET A 72 -17.53 -9.23 -15.48
C MET A 72 -18.86 -8.72 -14.89
N ASP A 73 -19.76 -9.62 -14.51
CA ASP A 73 -21.03 -9.24 -13.90
C ASP A 73 -20.84 -8.76 -12.46
N GLN A 74 -19.85 -9.30 -11.75
CA GLN A 74 -19.44 -8.76 -10.47
C GLN A 74 -18.87 -7.35 -10.62
N LEU A 75 -18.04 -7.08 -11.63
CA LEU A 75 -17.51 -5.74 -11.91
C LEU A 75 -18.64 -4.75 -12.24
N LYS A 76 -19.58 -5.13 -13.11
CA LYS A 76 -20.79 -4.34 -13.42
C LYS A 76 -21.62 -4.08 -12.17
N PHE A 77 -21.81 -5.09 -11.33
CA PHE A 77 -22.54 -4.96 -10.06
C PHE A 77 -21.87 -3.95 -9.12
N LEU A 78 -20.54 -3.96 -9.00
CA LEU A 78 -19.79 -2.97 -8.22
C LEU A 78 -19.86 -1.57 -8.85
N ALA A 79 -19.79 -1.47 -10.17
CA ALA A 79 -19.89 -0.19 -10.88
C ALA A 79 -21.27 0.48 -10.70
N LYS A 80 -22.34 -0.31 -10.54
CA LYS A 80 -23.73 0.17 -10.64
C LYS A 80 -23.92 0.87 -11.99
N SER A 81 -24.31 2.15 -11.99
CA SER A 81 -24.40 3.02 -13.18
C SER A 81 -23.11 3.79 -13.48
N GLY A 82 -22.05 3.56 -12.69
CA GLY A 82 -20.74 4.17 -12.89
C GLY A 82 -19.96 3.54 -14.04
N TRP A 83 -18.87 4.20 -14.43
CA TRP A 83 -17.98 3.77 -15.51
C TRP A 83 -16.62 3.29 -14.99
N ARG A 84 -16.32 3.45 -13.69
CA ARG A 84 -15.09 2.96 -13.07
C ARG A 84 -15.31 2.41 -11.68
N VAL A 85 -14.66 1.28 -11.39
CA VAL A 85 -14.53 0.71 -10.05
C VAL A 85 -13.10 0.92 -9.57
N LEU A 86 -12.93 1.57 -8.42
CA LEU A 86 -11.65 1.72 -7.74
C LEU A 86 -11.64 0.80 -6.51
N LEU A 87 -10.80 -0.23 -6.53
CA LEU A 87 -10.56 -1.09 -5.38
C LEU A 87 -9.28 -0.64 -4.70
N SER A 88 -9.34 -0.30 -3.43
CA SER A 88 -8.16 0.06 -2.63
C SER A 88 -7.97 -0.92 -1.50
N GLU A 89 -7.00 -1.82 -1.64
CA GLU A 89 -6.69 -2.86 -0.65
C GLU A 89 -5.24 -3.29 -0.78
N GLU A 90 -4.40 -2.83 0.14
CA GLU A 90 -2.97 -3.14 0.19
C GLU A 90 -2.69 -4.64 0.46
N ASN A 91 -3.56 -5.32 1.21
CA ASN A 91 -3.38 -6.75 1.52
C ASN A 91 -3.53 -7.65 0.29
N PHE A 92 -4.03 -7.11 -0.83
CA PHE A 92 -4.11 -7.88 -2.07
C PHE A 92 -2.73 -8.20 -2.64
N LEU A 93 -1.70 -7.40 -2.37
CA LEU A 93 -0.31 -7.72 -2.73
C LEU A 93 0.29 -8.87 -1.90
N GLY A 94 -0.34 -9.23 -0.78
CA GLY A 94 0.20 -10.14 0.22
C GLY A 94 0.27 -9.49 1.61
N GLN A 95 0.44 -10.31 2.63
CA GLN A 95 0.66 -9.82 3.99
C GLN A 95 2.10 -9.33 4.13
N LEU A 96 2.29 -8.19 4.80
CA LEU A 96 3.64 -7.65 5.04
C LEU A 96 4.39 -8.45 6.10
N HIS A 97 3.72 -8.80 7.19
CA HIS A 97 4.32 -9.44 8.36
C HIS A 97 3.92 -10.90 8.47
N ARG A 98 4.86 -11.72 8.92
CA ARG A 98 4.62 -13.09 9.38
C ARG A 98 4.18 -13.09 10.84
N ASP A 99 3.70 -14.24 11.31
CA ASP A 99 3.20 -14.39 12.69
C ASP A 99 4.29 -14.17 13.75
N ASP A 100 5.56 -14.34 13.40
CA ASP A 100 6.74 -14.08 14.24
C ASP A 100 7.17 -12.60 14.26
N GLY A 101 6.52 -11.73 13.48
CA GLY A 101 6.88 -10.31 13.34
C GLY A 101 7.98 -10.02 12.32
N THR A 102 8.52 -11.02 11.64
CA THR A 102 9.44 -10.81 10.50
C THR A 102 8.66 -10.47 9.22
N LEU A 103 9.36 -10.05 8.17
CA LEU A 103 8.79 -9.85 6.84
C LEU A 103 9.13 -11.04 5.96
N ALA A 104 8.23 -11.40 5.05
CA ALA A 104 8.61 -12.27 3.94
C ALA A 104 9.42 -11.46 2.92
N LEU A 105 10.69 -11.81 2.74
CA LEU A 105 11.54 -11.26 1.69
C LEU A 105 11.72 -12.30 0.56
N PRO A 106 11.73 -11.89 -0.72
CA PRO A 106 11.43 -10.54 -1.21
C PRO A 106 9.98 -10.13 -0.90
N VAL A 107 9.76 -8.85 -0.57
CA VAL A 107 8.43 -8.35 -0.23
C VAL A 107 7.49 -8.48 -1.43
N TYR A 108 6.27 -8.95 -1.18
CA TYR A 108 5.23 -9.10 -2.20
C TYR A 108 5.64 -9.97 -3.40
N SER A 109 6.36 -11.08 -3.16
CA SER A 109 6.78 -12.04 -4.18
C SER A 109 5.65 -12.55 -5.09
N GLU A 110 4.41 -12.57 -4.59
CA GLU A 110 3.22 -13.02 -5.33
C GLU A 110 2.44 -11.88 -6.01
N ALA A 111 2.90 -10.63 -5.93
CA ALA A 111 2.14 -9.46 -6.40
C ALA A 111 1.75 -9.56 -7.88
N ALA A 112 2.73 -9.84 -8.76
CA ALA A 112 2.50 -9.93 -10.19
C ALA A 112 1.54 -11.07 -10.54
N GLU A 113 1.69 -12.24 -9.93
CA GLU A 113 0.79 -13.37 -10.16
C GLU A 113 -0.64 -13.07 -9.68
N ARG A 114 -0.80 -12.45 -8.52
CA ARG A 114 -2.12 -12.04 -7.98
C ARG A 114 -2.82 -11.03 -8.89
N ILE A 115 -2.08 -10.05 -9.41
CA ILE A 115 -2.59 -9.05 -10.36
C ILE A 115 -2.92 -9.71 -11.70
N SER A 116 -2.07 -10.61 -12.19
CA SER A 116 -2.27 -11.34 -13.44
C SER A 116 -3.53 -12.19 -13.41
N ASP A 117 -3.72 -12.98 -12.34
CA ASP A 117 -4.92 -13.81 -12.16
C ASP A 117 -6.20 -12.96 -12.11
N LEU A 118 -6.14 -11.78 -11.50
CA LEU A 118 -7.26 -10.84 -11.50
C LEU A 118 -7.49 -10.22 -12.89
N ALA A 119 -6.44 -9.78 -13.58
CA ALA A 119 -6.54 -9.14 -14.89
C ALA A 119 -7.03 -10.11 -15.98
N SER A 120 -6.69 -11.39 -15.85
CA SER A 120 -7.12 -12.49 -16.74
C SER A 120 -8.64 -12.66 -16.76
N ASN A 121 -9.36 -12.24 -15.70
CA ASN A 121 -10.82 -12.23 -15.67
C ASN A 121 -11.44 -11.14 -16.57
N PHE A 122 -10.62 -10.21 -17.10
CA PHE A 122 -11.09 -9.05 -17.85
C PHE A 122 -10.22 -8.76 -19.09
N PRO A 123 -10.15 -9.67 -20.08
CA PRO A 123 -9.28 -9.52 -21.25
C PRO A 123 -9.55 -8.23 -22.03
N ASP A 124 -10.80 -7.78 -22.07
CA ASP A 124 -11.19 -6.56 -22.79
C ASP A 124 -11.17 -5.29 -21.92
N VAL A 125 -10.89 -5.39 -20.62
CA VAL A 125 -10.89 -4.22 -19.71
C VAL A 125 -9.47 -3.80 -19.40
N ALA A 126 -9.20 -2.52 -19.57
CA ALA A 126 -7.98 -1.90 -19.07
C ALA A 126 -7.97 -1.94 -17.53
N VAL A 127 -7.05 -2.73 -16.96
CA VAL A 127 -6.82 -2.79 -15.52
C VAL A 127 -5.73 -1.79 -15.17
N ARG A 128 -6.10 -0.77 -14.41
CA ARG A 128 -5.16 0.26 -13.95
C ARG A 128 -4.64 -0.10 -12.58
N VAL A 129 -3.33 -0.32 -12.44
CA VAL A 129 -2.69 -0.57 -11.15
C VAL A 129 -2.01 0.71 -10.68
N LEU A 130 -2.36 1.17 -9.47
CA LEU A 130 -1.83 2.37 -8.84
C LEU A 130 -1.01 1.97 -7.62
N LEU A 131 0.29 2.26 -7.65
CA LEU A 131 1.27 1.81 -6.68
C LEU A 131 2.20 2.93 -6.23
N ALA A 132 2.43 3.00 -4.92
CA ALA A 132 3.51 3.81 -4.36
C ALA A 132 4.75 2.93 -4.16
N ILE A 133 5.94 3.48 -4.35
CA ILE A 133 7.19 2.89 -3.84
C ILE A 133 7.76 3.80 -2.77
N ARG A 134 8.58 3.25 -1.88
CA ARG A 134 9.16 4.00 -0.75
C ARG A 134 10.62 3.62 -0.57
N GLN A 135 11.45 4.56 -0.13
CA GLN A 135 12.84 4.29 0.17
C GLN A 135 12.97 3.08 1.12
N PRO A 136 13.71 2.01 0.75
CA PRO A 136 13.71 0.72 1.44
C PRO A 136 13.99 0.75 2.95
N ASP A 137 14.99 1.50 3.41
CA ASP A 137 15.32 1.65 4.83
C ASP A 137 14.14 2.22 5.62
N THR A 138 13.52 3.30 5.12
CA THR A 138 12.38 3.92 5.81
C THR A 138 11.11 3.07 5.72
N PHE A 139 10.98 2.26 4.66
CA PHE A 139 9.91 1.26 4.54
C PHE A 139 10.08 0.16 5.59
N LEU A 140 11.28 -0.41 5.73
CA LEU A 140 11.61 -1.43 6.72
C LEU A 140 11.50 -0.90 8.16
N GLU A 141 11.94 0.34 8.43
CA GLU A 141 11.72 1.04 9.71
C GLU A 141 10.23 1.13 10.07
N SER A 142 9.41 1.47 9.08
CA SER A 142 7.97 1.60 9.26
C SER A 142 7.28 0.25 9.41
N ALA A 143 7.81 -0.79 8.76
CA ALA A 143 7.39 -2.18 8.93
C ALA A 143 7.74 -2.68 10.34
N TYR A 144 8.97 -2.45 10.82
CA TYR A 144 9.40 -2.77 12.17
C TYR A 144 8.52 -2.08 13.22
N SER A 145 8.28 -0.78 13.10
CA SER A 145 7.41 -0.07 14.05
C SER A 145 6.00 -0.70 14.14
N GLN A 146 5.50 -1.26 13.03
CA GLN A 146 4.20 -1.93 13.00
C GLN A 146 4.20 -3.26 13.75
N THR A 147 5.30 -4.01 13.76
CA THR A 147 5.40 -5.27 14.51
C THR A 147 5.26 -4.98 16.01
N LEU A 148 5.89 -3.91 16.48
CA LEU A 148 5.75 -3.43 17.86
C LEU A 148 4.30 -3.08 18.19
N PHE A 149 3.60 -2.36 17.30
CA PHE A 149 2.17 -2.07 17.47
C PHE A 149 1.28 -3.31 17.40
N ALA A 150 1.74 -4.37 16.74
CA ALA A 150 1.05 -5.66 16.67
C ALA A 150 1.39 -6.60 17.84
N GLY A 151 2.18 -6.15 18.82
CA GLY A 151 2.57 -6.95 19.99
C GLY A 151 3.68 -7.95 19.71
N LYS A 152 4.46 -7.76 18.64
CA LYS A 152 5.61 -8.58 18.28
C LYS A 152 6.89 -7.81 18.60
N PHE A 153 7.55 -8.17 19.69
CA PHE A 153 8.65 -7.38 20.29
C PHE A 153 10.02 -7.96 19.94
N LEU A 154 10.36 -7.95 18.66
CA LEU A 154 11.70 -8.34 18.20
C LEU A 154 12.71 -7.22 18.48
N PRO A 155 13.88 -7.49 19.07
CA PRO A 155 14.94 -6.49 19.22
C PRO A 155 15.38 -5.91 17.86
N PRO A 156 15.71 -4.61 17.78
CA PRO A 156 16.12 -3.96 16.53
C PRO A 156 17.23 -4.71 15.79
N ASP A 157 18.30 -5.11 16.49
CA ASP A 157 19.45 -5.79 15.88
C ASP A 157 19.08 -7.14 15.25
N GLN A 158 18.16 -7.87 15.87
CA GLN A 158 17.66 -9.14 15.34
C GLN A 158 16.80 -8.92 14.10
N PHE A 159 16.01 -7.85 14.07
CA PHE A 159 15.26 -7.47 12.89
C PHE A 159 16.20 -7.06 11.75
N ILE A 160 17.20 -6.22 12.02
CA ILE A 160 18.19 -5.75 11.04
C ILE A 160 18.94 -6.93 10.42
N ALA A 161 19.36 -7.91 11.23
CA ALA A 161 20.10 -9.08 10.75
C ALA A 161 19.36 -9.88 9.65
N GLN A 162 18.04 -9.75 9.56
CA GLN A 162 17.20 -10.46 8.59
C GLN A 162 16.61 -9.55 7.50
N HIS A 163 16.69 -8.23 7.68
CA HIS A 163 16.02 -7.26 6.81
C HIS A 163 16.98 -6.12 6.47
N GLN A 164 17.72 -6.31 5.38
CA GLN A 164 18.59 -5.30 4.80
C GLN A 164 17.85 -4.54 3.69
N PRO A 165 18.08 -3.22 3.55
CA PRO A 165 17.38 -2.39 2.56
C PRO A 165 17.55 -2.87 1.11
N ASP A 166 18.69 -3.46 0.76
CA ASP A 166 19.00 -4.00 -0.56
C ASP A 166 18.16 -5.24 -0.95
N GLN A 167 17.47 -5.86 0.01
CA GLN A 167 16.56 -6.98 -0.23
C GLN A 167 15.17 -6.51 -0.71
N VAL A 168 14.90 -5.21 -0.73
CA VAL A 168 13.64 -4.62 -1.22
C VAL A 168 13.84 -4.17 -2.67
N ASP A 169 13.40 -5.01 -3.61
CA ASP A 169 13.52 -4.76 -5.05
C ASP A 169 12.17 -4.36 -5.67
N TRP A 170 11.88 -3.06 -5.62
CA TRP A 170 10.74 -2.46 -6.30
C TRP A 170 10.84 -2.55 -7.82
N ALA A 171 12.04 -2.45 -8.39
CA ALA A 171 12.23 -2.50 -9.83
C ALA A 171 11.81 -3.87 -10.40
N HIS A 172 12.22 -4.95 -9.73
CA HIS A 172 11.79 -6.32 -10.06
C HIS A 172 10.28 -6.47 -9.97
N MET A 173 9.67 -6.04 -8.84
CA MET A 173 8.21 -6.11 -8.66
C MET A 173 7.46 -5.34 -9.76
N MET A 174 7.88 -4.11 -10.07
CA MET A 174 7.21 -3.29 -11.09
C MET A 174 7.42 -3.85 -12.50
N SER A 175 8.61 -4.35 -12.82
CA SER A 175 8.89 -5.00 -14.10
C SER A 175 8.03 -6.25 -14.32
N ALA A 176 7.81 -7.04 -13.27
CA ALA A 176 6.93 -8.20 -13.35
C ALA A 176 5.47 -7.80 -13.57
N ILE A 177 5.00 -6.73 -12.92
CA ILE A 177 3.64 -6.22 -13.10
C ILE A 177 3.45 -5.56 -14.48
N SER A 178 4.44 -4.82 -14.99
CA SER A 178 4.35 -4.16 -16.31
C SER A 178 4.29 -5.15 -17.47
N ALA A 179 4.77 -6.38 -17.27
CA ALA A 179 4.73 -7.44 -18.27
C ALA A 179 3.34 -8.10 -18.40
N ILE A 180 2.40 -7.79 -17.50
CA ILE A 180 1.05 -8.38 -17.52
C ILE A 180 0.23 -7.72 -18.64
N PRO A 181 -0.38 -8.51 -19.56
CA PRO A 181 -1.28 -7.96 -20.57
C PRO A 181 -2.39 -7.11 -19.96
N ASN A 182 -2.95 -6.17 -20.74
CA ASN A 182 -4.09 -5.32 -20.35
C ASN A 182 -3.97 -4.56 -19.01
N VAL A 183 -2.77 -4.53 -18.41
CA VAL A 183 -2.44 -3.79 -17.19
C VAL A 183 -1.66 -2.54 -17.55
N SER A 184 -2.04 -1.41 -16.94
CA SER A 184 -1.28 -0.16 -16.97
C SER A 184 -0.83 0.21 -15.57
N LEU A 185 0.42 0.65 -15.42
CA LEU A 185 0.99 1.00 -14.13
C LEU A 185 1.03 2.51 -13.93
N HIS A 186 0.57 2.97 -12.77
CA HIS A 186 0.71 4.34 -12.30
C HIS A 186 1.50 4.36 -11.01
N VAL A 187 2.69 4.94 -11.04
CA VAL A 187 3.66 4.84 -9.95
C VAL A 187 4.05 6.21 -9.41
N TRP A 188 4.20 6.32 -8.09
CA TRP A 188 4.77 7.51 -7.44
C TRP A 188 5.67 7.10 -6.28
N ARG A 189 6.54 8.03 -5.86
CA ARG A 189 7.34 7.87 -4.64
C ARG A 189 6.54 8.34 -3.44
N TYR A 190 6.58 7.59 -2.35
CA TYR A 190 5.94 7.95 -1.09
C TYR A 190 6.45 9.30 -0.57
N GLU A 191 7.74 9.58 -0.77
CA GLU A 191 8.43 10.80 -0.38
C GLU A 191 7.82 12.03 -1.08
N ASP A 192 7.29 11.85 -2.29
CA ASP A 192 6.65 12.90 -3.08
C ASP A 192 5.14 13.01 -2.81
N TYR A 193 4.56 12.12 -1.98
CA TYR A 193 3.11 11.92 -1.82
C TYR A 193 2.32 13.21 -1.65
N HIS A 194 2.75 14.10 -0.76
CA HIS A 194 2.04 15.35 -0.50
C HIS A 194 2.06 16.32 -1.69
N GLN A 195 3.16 16.37 -2.44
CA GLN A 195 3.31 17.22 -3.61
C GLN A 195 2.50 16.67 -4.79
N VAL A 196 2.52 15.35 -4.97
CA VAL A 196 1.81 14.69 -6.08
C VAL A 196 0.34 14.46 -5.82
N PHE A 197 -0.14 14.61 -4.58
CA PHE A 197 -1.51 14.30 -4.18
C PHE A 197 -2.58 14.88 -5.14
N PRO A 198 -2.56 16.18 -5.51
CA PRO A 198 -3.55 16.73 -6.44
C PRO A 198 -3.51 16.05 -7.81
N THR A 199 -2.31 15.79 -8.33
CA THR A 199 -2.11 15.12 -9.62
C THR A 199 -2.52 13.65 -9.57
N LEU A 200 -2.24 12.98 -8.45
CA LEU A 200 -2.63 11.60 -8.19
C LEU A 200 -4.15 11.46 -8.15
N MET A 201 -4.87 12.36 -7.45
CA MET A 201 -6.34 12.37 -7.44
C MET A 201 -6.91 12.57 -8.85
N LYS A 202 -6.31 13.46 -9.66
CA LYS A 202 -6.71 13.67 -11.06
C LYS A 202 -6.50 12.44 -11.93
N ARG A 203 -5.41 11.69 -11.73
CA ARG A 203 -5.14 10.41 -12.43
C ARG A 203 -6.08 9.29 -11.97
N MET A 204 -6.35 9.19 -10.66
CA MET A 204 -7.22 8.17 -10.06
C MET A 204 -8.70 8.35 -10.38
N LEU A 205 -9.18 9.59 -10.37
CA LEU A 205 -10.62 9.90 -10.36
C LEU A 205 -11.08 10.70 -11.60
N ARG A 206 -10.15 11.05 -12.51
CA ARG A 206 -10.25 12.03 -13.63
C ARG A 206 -10.02 13.48 -13.20
N TRP A 207 -9.55 14.28 -14.17
CA TRP A 207 -9.08 15.66 -13.98
C TRP A 207 -10.08 16.59 -13.28
N LYS A 208 -11.36 16.57 -13.69
CA LYS A 208 -12.40 17.45 -13.13
C LYS A 208 -12.72 17.14 -11.66
N LEU A 209 -12.70 15.86 -11.29
CA LEU A 209 -13.03 15.40 -9.94
C LEU A 209 -11.80 15.42 -9.02
N GLY A 210 -10.64 15.05 -9.53
CA GLY A 210 -9.43 15.01 -8.71
C GLY A 210 -9.02 16.38 -8.13
N GLY A 211 -9.49 17.48 -8.73
CA GLY A 211 -9.29 18.82 -8.19
C GLY A 211 -10.19 19.17 -6.99
N THR A 212 -11.27 18.43 -6.73
CA THR A 212 -12.17 18.68 -5.59
C THR A 212 -11.76 17.90 -4.35
N VAL A 213 -11.12 16.75 -4.54
CA VAL A 213 -10.69 15.89 -3.44
C VAL A 213 -9.54 16.53 -2.66
N LYS A 214 -9.82 16.83 -1.39
CA LYS A 214 -8.82 17.36 -0.46
C LYS A 214 -8.14 16.23 0.33
N PRO A 215 -6.86 16.40 0.70
CA PRO A 215 -6.18 15.46 1.57
C PRO A 215 -6.85 15.41 2.95
N PHE A 216 -6.85 14.23 3.56
CA PHE A 216 -7.39 14.01 4.90
C PHE A 216 -6.66 14.89 5.93
N GLY A 217 -7.39 15.77 6.63
CA GLY A 217 -6.76 16.84 7.42
C GLY A 217 -5.99 16.44 8.68
N ARG A 218 -5.92 15.15 9.05
CA ARG A 218 -5.20 14.68 10.24
C ARG A 218 -3.98 13.87 9.86
N LYS A 219 -2.86 14.13 10.54
CA LYS A 219 -1.68 13.25 10.50
C LYS A 219 -2.07 11.88 11.07
N LEU A 220 -1.75 10.83 10.33
CA LEU A 220 -1.95 9.45 10.74
C LEU A 220 -0.61 8.80 11.08
N HIS A 221 -0.62 7.90 12.05
CA HIS A 221 0.52 7.04 12.39
C HIS A 221 1.83 7.80 12.70
N ALA A 222 1.81 8.63 13.75
CA ALA A 222 3.05 9.14 14.31
C ALA A 222 3.97 7.95 14.70
N GLY A 223 5.25 8.05 14.31
CA GLY A 223 6.27 7.06 14.63
C GLY A 223 6.59 7.02 16.12
N LEU A 224 7.54 6.16 16.49
CA LEU A 224 8.05 6.03 17.86
C LEU A 224 9.29 6.90 18.05
N SER A 225 9.51 7.41 19.27
CA SER A 225 10.82 7.96 19.64
C SER A 225 11.78 6.83 19.98
N VAL A 226 13.09 7.12 20.04
CA VAL A 226 14.10 6.17 20.50
C VAL A 226 13.73 5.62 21.89
N GLN A 227 13.41 6.52 22.82
CA GLN A 227 13.04 6.14 24.19
C GLN A 227 11.74 5.32 24.25
N ALA A 228 10.78 5.57 23.34
CA ALA A 228 9.58 4.76 23.27
C ALA A 228 9.89 3.31 22.86
N VAL A 229 10.80 3.10 21.90
CA VAL A 229 11.21 1.75 21.50
C VAL A 229 11.97 1.05 22.62
N GLU A 230 12.91 1.74 23.27
CA GLU A 230 13.63 1.21 24.44
C GLU A 230 12.66 0.78 25.54
N GLN A 231 11.65 1.61 25.83
CA GLN A 231 10.64 1.32 26.85
C GLN A 231 9.76 0.12 26.47
N VAL A 232 9.39 -0.03 25.19
CA VAL A 232 8.67 -1.20 24.69
C VAL A 232 9.48 -2.48 24.93
N MET A 233 10.78 -2.46 24.62
CA MET A 233 11.65 -3.63 24.81
C MET A 233 11.82 -3.98 26.28
N ALA A 234 11.97 -2.97 27.15
CA ALA A 234 12.05 -3.18 28.59
C ALA A 234 10.77 -3.85 29.12
N TRP A 235 9.60 -3.31 28.77
CA TRP A 235 8.31 -3.90 29.18
C TRP A 235 8.07 -5.29 28.60
N ALA A 236 8.46 -5.54 27.35
CA ALA A 236 8.36 -6.87 26.76
C ALA A 236 9.26 -7.88 27.50
N LYS A 237 10.47 -7.49 27.89
CA LYS A 237 11.39 -8.32 28.70
C LYS A 237 10.85 -8.61 30.10
N GLU A 238 10.12 -7.67 30.68
CA GLU A 238 9.39 -7.85 31.95
C GLU A 238 8.15 -8.75 31.81
N GLY A 239 7.79 -9.18 30.59
CA GLY A 239 6.59 -9.98 30.34
C GLY A 239 5.28 -9.20 30.47
N ARG A 240 5.31 -7.88 30.28
CA ARG A 240 4.08 -7.08 30.32
C ARG A 240 3.20 -7.38 29.11
N ASP A 241 1.91 -7.49 29.37
CA ASP A 241 0.88 -7.64 28.34
C ASP A 241 0.28 -6.28 27.93
N GLY A 242 -0.44 -6.29 26.80
CA GLY A 242 -1.22 -5.14 26.33
C GLY A 242 -0.56 -4.37 25.19
N ALA A 243 -1.02 -3.14 24.96
CA ALA A 243 -0.65 -2.33 23.81
C ALA A 243 0.65 -1.54 24.04
N LEU A 244 1.74 -2.24 24.41
CA LEU A 244 2.99 -1.64 24.88
C LEU A 244 3.50 -0.50 23.98
N ALA A 245 3.54 -0.70 22.67
CA ALA A 245 4.00 0.33 21.73
C ALA A 245 3.07 1.55 21.66
N MET A 246 1.76 1.36 21.84
CA MET A 246 0.81 2.45 21.89
C MET A 246 0.99 3.28 23.17
N ASP A 247 1.19 2.62 24.30
CA ASP A 247 1.33 3.26 25.59
C ASP A 247 2.69 3.97 25.72
N ALA A 248 3.76 3.33 25.24
CA ALA A 248 5.07 3.95 25.14
C ALA A 248 5.04 5.20 24.25
N ARG A 249 4.36 5.15 23.10
CA ARG A 249 4.22 6.34 22.23
C ARG A 249 3.48 7.50 22.91
N LYS A 250 2.44 7.20 23.70
CA LYS A 250 1.69 8.23 24.43
C LYS A 250 2.54 8.88 25.52
N MET A 251 3.32 8.08 26.25
CA MET A 251 4.17 8.53 27.34
C MET A 251 5.43 9.25 26.84
N LEU A 252 6.01 8.75 25.75
CA LEU A 252 7.29 9.17 25.17
C LEU A 252 7.10 9.57 23.70
N PRO A 253 6.33 10.63 23.40
CA PRO A 253 6.15 11.07 22.03
C PRO A 253 7.44 11.62 21.44
N VAL A 254 7.58 11.51 20.12
CA VAL A 254 8.66 12.16 19.35
C VAL A 254 8.59 13.67 19.60
N GLY A 255 9.73 14.27 19.92
CA GLY A 255 9.87 15.70 20.18
C GLY A 255 11.34 16.15 20.14
N PRO A 256 11.62 17.43 20.44
CA PRO A 256 12.99 17.98 20.39
C PRO A 256 14.01 17.18 21.20
N ASP A 257 13.64 16.76 22.43
CA ASP A 257 14.51 15.98 23.33
C ASP A 257 14.34 14.46 23.17
N ARG A 258 13.42 14.04 22.29
CA ARG A 258 13.04 12.65 22.06
C ARG A 258 13.08 12.36 20.57
N PRO A 259 14.29 12.14 20.03
CA PRO A 259 14.45 11.96 18.59
C PRO A 259 13.62 10.77 18.11
N ARG A 260 13.21 10.85 16.84
CA ARG A 260 12.51 9.75 16.18
C ARG A 260 13.43 8.53 16.13
N PHE A 261 12.86 7.36 16.42
CA PHE A 261 13.57 6.10 16.25
C PHE A 261 13.91 5.86 14.78
N THR A 262 15.16 5.46 14.53
CA THR A 262 15.63 5.00 13.23
C THR A 262 16.29 3.63 13.40
N LEU A 263 16.11 2.76 12.42
CA LEU A 263 16.57 1.38 12.49
C LEU A 263 17.98 1.22 11.91
N TYR A 264 18.31 2.00 10.87
CA TYR A 264 19.59 1.89 10.18
C TYR A 264 20.50 3.11 10.43
N ASP A 265 21.81 2.86 10.37
CA ASP A 265 22.83 3.91 10.42
C ASP A 265 22.84 4.76 9.14
N GLN A 266 23.59 5.87 9.15
CA GLN A 266 23.60 6.81 8.04
C GLN A 266 24.20 6.20 6.76
N ALA A 267 25.27 5.40 6.88
CA ALA A 267 25.90 4.77 5.73
C ALA A 267 24.94 3.81 5.01
N THR A 268 24.19 3.00 5.76
CA THR A 268 23.15 2.10 5.23
C THR A 268 22.03 2.88 4.56
N LYS A 269 21.62 4.01 5.13
CA LYS A 269 20.59 4.89 4.55
C LYS A 269 21.04 5.52 3.23
N ASP A 270 22.28 6.00 3.16
CA ASP A 270 22.84 6.59 1.95
C ASP A 270 22.97 5.56 0.82
N ALA A 271 23.37 4.33 1.16
CA ALA A 271 23.40 3.20 0.23
C ALA A 271 21.98 2.84 -0.27
N ALA A 272 21.01 2.75 0.65
CA ALA A 272 19.61 2.46 0.33
C ALA A 272 18.97 3.56 -0.55
N ALA A 273 19.28 4.83 -0.29
CA ALA A 273 18.81 5.95 -1.12
C ALA A 273 19.39 5.89 -2.54
N SER A 274 20.68 5.57 -2.66
CA SER A 274 21.35 5.42 -3.95
C SER A 274 20.77 4.25 -4.75
N ASP A 275 20.56 3.11 -4.11
CA ASP A 275 19.93 1.94 -4.73
C ASP A 275 18.48 2.23 -5.14
N TYR A 276 17.70 2.84 -4.26
CA TYR A 276 16.32 3.23 -4.53
C TYR A 276 16.19 4.18 -5.72
N GLN A 277 17.12 5.12 -5.88
CA GLN A 277 17.15 6.01 -7.03
C GLN A 277 17.42 5.23 -8.33
N ARG A 278 18.38 4.28 -8.32
CA ARG A 278 18.61 3.40 -9.48
C ARG A 278 17.38 2.56 -9.82
N GLN A 279 16.71 2.01 -8.81
CA GLN A 279 15.47 1.25 -9.00
C GLN A 279 14.37 2.15 -9.61
N PHE A 280 14.19 3.37 -9.10
CA PHE A 280 13.20 4.31 -9.63
C PHE A 280 13.50 4.71 -11.07
N ASP A 281 14.75 4.94 -11.43
CA ASP A 281 15.15 5.26 -12.79
C ASP A 281 14.86 4.09 -13.74
N ALA A 282 15.12 2.84 -13.32
CA ALA A 282 14.76 1.65 -14.07
C ALA A 282 13.22 1.52 -14.25
N ILE A 283 12.45 1.76 -13.19
CA ILE A 283 10.97 1.76 -13.24
C ILE A 283 10.46 2.78 -14.26
N CYS A 284 11.08 3.96 -14.33
CA CYS A 284 10.68 5.01 -15.27
C CYS A 284 10.92 4.65 -16.75
N GLN A 285 11.73 3.63 -17.05
CA GLN A 285 11.99 3.15 -18.40
C GLN A 285 11.09 1.96 -18.79
N LEU A 286 10.23 1.48 -17.89
CA LEU A 286 9.29 0.40 -18.20
C LEU A 286 8.27 0.87 -19.25
N PRO A 287 7.82 -0.01 -20.16
CA PRO A 287 6.77 0.32 -21.12
C PRO A 287 5.45 0.61 -20.42
N ASP A 288 4.64 1.50 -21.01
CA ASP A 288 3.26 1.80 -20.60
C ASP A 288 3.10 2.18 -19.10
N ILE A 289 4.13 2.79 -18.52
CA ILE A 289 4.12 3.32 -17.15
C ILE A 289 3.79 4.82 -17.12
N ASP A 290 2.89 5.21 -16.22
CA ASP A 290 2.59 6.61 -15.89
C ASP A 290 3.21 6.98 -14.53
N VAL A 291 4.37 7.62 -14.57
CA VAL A 291 5.05 8.09 -13.36
C VAL A 291 4.49 9.45 -12.92
N VAL A 292 3.97 9.50 -11.70
CA VAL A 292 3.44 10.72 -11.08
C VAL A 292 4.57 11.43 -10.34
N ARG A 293 5.04 12.53 -10.91
CA ARG A 293 6.11 13.35 -10.35
C ARG A 293 5.56 14.66 -9.77
N PRO A 294 6.25 15.27 -8.79
CA PRO A 294 6.03 16.66 -8.43
C PRO A 294 6.13 17.56 -9.67
N VAL A 295 5.35 18.63 -9.70
CA VAL A 295 5.38 19.67 -10.75
C VAL A 295 6.14 20.87 -10.21
#